data_AF-A0A8R7UP01-F1
#
_entry.id   AF-A0A8R7UP01-F1
#
_cell.length_a   1.000
_cell.length_b   1.000
_cell.length_c   1.000
_cell.angle_alpha   90.00
_cell.angle_beta   90.00
_cell.angle_gamma   90.00
#
_symmetry.space_group_name_H-M   'P 1'
#
loop_
_entity.id
_entity.type
_entity.pdbx_description
1 polymer ?
#
loop_
_entity_poly.entity_id
_entity_poly.type
_entity_poly.pdbx_seq_one_letter_code
_entity_poly.pdbx_strand_id
1 'polypeptide(L)'
;MSVAVVAASSSLPSRYALAHANSHRPLRPLRFISSPPQPCASPASLLRRRRAAAPTTFCSAPSLGRVGWPRREGSAWLLSFSAEADASPSDAEGAVDPSEAVSALLPLVVVATAVAALGNPATFSWVSKELYAPALGGIMLSIGIKLSFDDFALAFKRPVPLSIGYMAQYMLKPLLGVLIARVFRMPSAFFAGFMLTCCVSGAQLSSYASFLGKGDVALSILLTTYSTISSVIVTPILTGLLIGSVVPVNGIAMAKSILQVVLLPVTLGLLLNTYAKPVVNVIQPVMPFVAMVCTSLCIGSPLAINRTMLLSSQGFMLLLPIVTFHIAAFVVGYWVSKLPQLRQEEPVCRTISVCTGMQSSTLAGLLATQFLGISQAVPAACSVVVMAIFGLTLASYWGSGMRIRDLPLRFFPQASADARS
;
A
#
# COMPACT_ATOMS: atom_id res chain seq x y z
N MET A 1 24.95 52.89 12.80
CA MET A 1 24.50 52.78 14.20
C MET A 1 24.31 51.29 14.48
N SER A 2 25.24 50.53 15.09
CA SER A 2 26.41 50.89 15.92
C SER A 2 26.00 51.60 17.23
N VAL A 3 26.45 51.29 18.46
CA VAL A 3 27.48 50.39 19.08
C VAL A 3 26.86 49.86 20.42
N ALA A 4 27.21 48.80 21.18
CA ALA A 4 28.38 47.91 21.41
C ALA A 4 27.93 46.42 21.53
N VAL A 5 28.72 45.34 21.71
CA VAL A 5 30.15 45.05 22.05
C VAL A 5 30.54 44.97 23.55
N VAL A 6 30.69 43.74 24.08
CA VAL A 6 31.57 43.34 25.22
C VAL A 6 32.20 41.97 24.88
N ALA A 7 33.47 41.72 25.23
CA ALA A 7 34.19 40.48 24.88
C ALA A 7 35.36 40.13 25.83
N ALA A 8 35.66 38.84 25.96
CA ALA A 8 36.92 38.22 26.41
C ALA A 8 36.97 36.77 25.84
N SER A 9 38.04 36.17 25.30
CA SER A 9 39.50 36.19 25.56
C SER A 9 39.88 35.42 26.83
N SER A 10 40.76 34.40 26.84
CA SER A 10 41.59 33.72 25.80
C SER A 10 41.88 32.25 26.27
N SER A 11 42.75 31.36 25.74
CA SER A 11 43.89 31.38 24.79
C SER A 11 44.17 29.95 24.24
N LEU A 12 45.37 29.68 23.68
CA LEU A 12 45.96 28.34 23.42
C LEU A 12 47.41 28.30 23.95
N PRO A 13 47.92 27.11 24.35
CA PRO A 13 48.98 26.41 23.59
C PRO A 13 48.74 24.88 23.51
N SER A 14 49.03 24.14 22.43
CA SER A 14 50.31 23.87 21.71
C SER A 14 51.18 22.75 22.29
N ARG A 15 51.18 21.60 21.57
CA ARG A 15 52.23 20.56 21.39
C ARG A 15 53.03 20.00 22.60
N TYR A 16 52.97 18.67 22.75
CA TYR A 16 54.12 17.81 23.11
C TYR A 16 54.08 16.50 22.28
N ALA A 17 55.15 15.68 22.32
CA ALA A 17 55.38 14.52 21.44
C ALA A 17 56.09 13.35 22.16
N LEU A 18 56.43 12.29 21.40
CA LEU A 18 57.25 11.07 21.72
C LEU A 18 56.53 9.75 22.09
N ALA A 19 56.30 8.94 21.05
CA ALA A 19 56.99 7.66 20.73
C ALA A 19 57.07 6.44 21.70
N HIS A 20 57.17 5.25 21.07
CA HIS A 20 57.35 3.88 21.61
C HIS A 20 56.12 3.26 22.35
N ALA A 21 55.84 1.94 22.30
CA ALA A 21 56.66 0.78 21.92
C ALA A 21 55.89 -0.34 21.13
N ASN A 22 56.54 -1.48 20.88
CA ASN A 22 56.11 -2.57 19.98
C ASN A 22 55.25 -3.69 20.62
N SER A 23 54.26 -4.20 19.89
CA SER A 23 54.14 -5.64 19.52
C SER A 23 53.27 -5.76 18.25
N HIS A 24 53.53 -6.50 17.17
CA HIS A 24 54.15 -7.81 16.85
C HIS A 24 53.23 -9.05 16.90
N ARG A 25 53.12 -9.70 15.72
CA ARG A 25 52.61 -11.06 15.38
C ARG A 25 51.16 -11.11 14.79
N PRO A 26 50.85 -12.07 13.88
CA PRO A 26 51.08 -11.79 12.45
C PRO A 26 49.97 -12.24 11.48
N LEU A 27 50.08 -11.82 10.22
CA LEU A 27 49.31 -12.37 9.09
C LEU A 27 49.65 -13.86 8.84
N ARG A 28 48.67 -14.64 8.36
CA ARG A 28 48.88 -15.97 7.76
C ARG A 28 48.50 -15.97 6.26
N PRO A 29 49.18 -16.77 5.41
CA PRO A 29 49.18 -16.53 3.97
C PRO A 29 48.16 -17.36 3.16
N LEU A 30 47.93 -16.90 1.93
CA LEU A 30 47.28 -17.62 0.84
C LEU A 30 47.95 -18.97 0.54
N ARG A 31 47.18 -19.94 0.02
CA ARG A 31 47.70 -21.13 -0.67
C ARG A 31 47.07 -21.25 -2.05
N PHE A 32 47.90 -21.17 -3.09
CA PHE A 32 47.60 -21.75 -4.40
C PHE A 32 47.75 -23.28 -4.34
N ILE A 33 46.90 -24.00 -5.08
CA ILE A 33 47.14 -25.39 -5.52
C ILE A 33 46.71 -25.47 -6.99
N SER A 34 47.48 -26.19 -7.82
CA SER A 34 47.31 -26.28 -9.26
C SER A 34 46.58 -27.56 -9.73
N SER A 35 45.82 -27.42 -10.82
CA SER A 35 45.20 -28.50 -11.60
C SER A 35 46.22 -29.34 -12.38
N PRO A 36 45.94 -30.60 -12.80
CA PRO A 36 45.19 -30.89 -14.06
C PRO A 36 44.35 -32.21 -13.98
N PRO A 37 43.94 -32.86 -15.10
CA PRO A 37 42.93 -32.44 -16.09
C PRO A 37 41.76 -33.46 -16.26
N GLN A 38 40.89 -33.24 -17.26
CA GLN A 38 39.79 -34.13 -17.67
C GLN A 38 40.26 -35.43 -18.37
N PRO A 39 39.33 -36.34 -18.71
CA PRO A 39 38.95 -36.38 -20.14
C PRO A 39 37.43 -36.42 -20.42
N CYS A 40 37.04 -35.94 -21.60
CA CYS A 40 35.68 -36.08 -22.16
C CYS A 40 35.49 -37.43 -22.86
N ALA A 41 34.25 -37.91 -22.91
CA ALA A 41 33.79 -38.87 -23.91
C ALA A 41 32.34 -38.60 -24.32
N SER A 42 32.03 -38.78 -25.60
CA SER A 42 30.67 -38.82 -26.15
C SER A 42 30.63 -39.91 -27.23
N PRO A 43 29.60 -40.00 -28.09
CA PRO A 43 28.49 -40.93 -27.91
C PRO A 43 28.51 -42.07 -28.93
N ALA A 44 27.75 -43.16 -28.68
CA ALA A 44 26.93 -43.88 -29.69
C ALA A 44 26.44 -45.25 -29.19
N SER A 45 25.37 -45.74 -29.85
CA SER A 45 25.04 -47.16 -30.06
C SER A 45 24.50 -47.99 -28.87
N LEU A 46 23.72 -49.06 -29.08
CA LEU A 46 22.78 -49.41 -30.16
C LEU A 46 21.75 -50.43 -29.63
N LEU A 47 20.54 -50.42 -30.20
CA LEU A 47 19.56 -51.52 -30.30
C LEU A 47 19.64 -52.73 -29.32
N ARG A 48 18.62 -52.92 -28.47
CA ARG A 48 18.10 -54.28 -28.19
C ARG A 48 16.58 -54.43 -28.06
N ARG A 49 15.94 -54.29 -29.22
CA ARG A 49 14.67 -54.92 -29.66
C ARG A 49 14.21 -56.14 -28.84
N ARG A 50 12.97 -56.13 -28.34
CA ARG A 50 12.12 -57.32 -28.22
C ARG A 50 10.66 -57.00 -28.59
N ARG A 51 9.95 -57.95 -29.18
CA ARG A 51 8.56 -57.83 -29.67
C ARG A 51 7.61 -58.65 -28.80
N ALA A 52 6.43 -58.10 -28.54
CA ALA A 52 5.15 -58.82 -28.41
C ALA A 52 4.09 -57.84 -28.96
N ALA A 53 3.52 -58.09 -30.14
CA ALA A 53 2.42 -59.02 -30.41
C ALA A 53 1.07 -58.43 -29.96
N ALA A 54 0.30 -57.95 -30.94
CA ALA A 54 -1.10 -57.53 -30.80
C ALA A 54 -2.01 -58.52 -31.55
N PRO A 55 -3.32 -58.50 -31.27
CA PRO A 55 -4.33 -58.67 -32.30
C PRO A 55 -5.02 -57.33 -32.63
N THR A 56 -5.68 -57.26 -33.78
CA THR A 56 -6.32 -56.03 -34.31
C THR A 56 -7.78 -56.28 -34.66
N THR A 57 -8.63 -55.25 -34.53
CA THR A 57 -9.97 -55.23 -35.13
C THR A 57 -10.33 -53.80 -35.58
N PHE A 58 -11.11 -53.69 -36.66
CA PHE A 58 -11.56 -52.47 -37.34
C PHE A 58 -13.11 -52.47 -37.41
N CYS A 59 -13.84 -51.39 -37.73
CA CYS A 59 -13.48 -50.03 -38.16
C CYS A 59 -13.76 -49.01 -37.01
N SER A 60 -14.01 -47.69 -37.13
CA SER A 60 -14.27 -46.73 -38.23
C SER A 60 -13.83 -45.30 -37.85
N ALA A 61 -13.68 -44.43 -38.85
CA ALA A 61 -13.70 -42.96 -38.73
C ALA A 61 -14.31 -42.37 -40.03
N PRO A 62 -14.94 -41.17 -39.99
CA PRO A 62 -14.22 -39.89 -40.18
C PRO A 62 -14.42 -38.92 -38.99
N SER A 63 -13.50 -38.01 -38.67
CA SER A 63 -13.19 -36.71 -39.32
C SER A 63 -14.34 -35.68 -39.24
N LEU A 64 -14.13 -34.38 -38.96
CA LEU A 64 -12.91 -33.62 -38.66
C LEU A 64 -13.27 -32.38 -37.80
N GLY A 65 -12.45 -31.97 -36.82
CA GLY A 65 -12.79 -30.81 -35.96
C GLY A 65 -11.79 -30.46 -34.85
N ARG A 66 -10.59 -30.01 -35.21
CA ARG A 66 -9.67 -29.33 -34.26
C ARG A 66 -10.23 -27.92 -33.97
N VAL A 67 -10.03 -27.28 -32.81
CA VAL A 67 -8.76 -27.15 -32.08
C VAL A 67 -8.92 -27.35 -30.57
N GLY A 68 -8.29 -28.40 -30.03
CA GLY A 68 -7.89 -28.45 -28.63
C GLY A 68 -6.49 -27.83 -28.48
N TRP A 69 -6.33 -26.84 -27.61
CA TRP A 69 -5.00 -26.33 -27.26
C TRP A 69 -4.25 -27.37 -26.41
N PRO A 70 -2.94 -27.60 -26.67
CA PRO A 70 -2.16 -28.55 -25.89
C PRO A 70 -1.99 -28.03 -24.46
N ARG A 71 -2.47 -28.80 -23.48
CA ARG A 71 -2.22 -28.56 -22.05
C ARG A 71 -0.74 -28.84 -21.77
N ARG A 72 0.12 -27.86 -22.02
CA ARG A 72 1.54 -27.90 -21.68
C ARG A 72 1.64 -27.85 -20.15
N GLU A 73 2.02 -28.97 -19.55
CA GLU A 73 2.49 -29.00 -18.16
C GLU A 73 3.84 -28.29 -18.10
N GLY A 74 3.79 -26.97 -17.93
CA GLY A 74 4.96 -26.16 -17.66
C GLY A 74 5.45 -26.44 -16.26
N SER A 75 6.70 -26.87 -16.14
CA SER A 75 7.40 -26.94 -14.85
C SER A 75 7.29 -25.60 -14.13
N ALA A 76 6.92 -25.65 -12.84
CA ALA A 76 6.73 -24.45 -12.04
C ALA A 76 8.07 -23.74 -11.83
N TRP A 77 8.30 -22.66 -12.57
CA TRP A 77 9.43 -21.77 -12.36
C TRP A 77 9.21 -20.94 -11.09
N LEU A 78 9.55 -21.55 -9.96
CA LEU A 78 9.74 -20.88 -8.68
C LEU A 78 10.94 -19.93 -8.78
N LEU A 79 10.68 -18.69 -9.20
CA LEU A 79 11.56 -17.57 -8.96
C LEU A 79 11.03 -16.81 -7.75
N SER A 80 11.65 -17.10 -6.61
CA SER A 80 11.34 -16.52 -5.30
C SER A 80 11.42 -14.99 -5.32
N PHE A 81 10.62 -14.33 -4.48
CA PHE A 81 10.94 -12.98 -4.07
C PHE A 81 12.29 -12.99 -3.34
N SER A 82 13.12 -11.97 -3.58
CA SER A 82 14.33 -11.71 -2.80
C SER A 82 13.96 -11.04 -1.47
N ALA A 83 13.31 -11.82 -0.59
CA ALA A 83 13.32 -11.59 0.85
C ALA A 83 14.35 -12.55 1.47
N GLU A 84 14.96 -12.14 2.59
CA GLU A 84 16.05 -12.80 3.32
C GLU A 84 16.09 -14.34 3.21
N ALA A 85 17.19 -14.87 2.64
CA ALA A 85 17.40 -16.31 2.47
C ALA A 85 18.90 -16.67 2.39
N ASP A 86 19.63 -16.51 3.50
CA ASP A 86 20.98 -17.08 3.65
C ASP A 86 21.19 -17.65 5.07
N ALA A 87 20.43 -18.72 5.37
CA ALA A 87 20.55 -19.51 6.59
C ALA A 87 20.15 -20.98 6.34
N SER A 88 20.95 -21.92 6.84
CA SER A 88 20.67 -23.36 6.77
C SER A 88 19.63 -23.81 7.81
N PRO A 89 18.88 -24.91 7.58
CA PRO A 89 17.78 -25.32 8.44
C PRO A 89 18.26 -25.93 9.78
N SER A 90 18.26 -25.13 10.83
CA SER A 90 18.30 -25.57 12.23
C SER A 90 17.64 -24.52 13.13
N ASP A 91 16.48 -24.85 13.69
CA ASP A 91 15.80 -24.28 14.86
C ASP A 91 16.12 -22.81 15.23
N ALA A 92 15.32 -21.87 14.70
CA ALA A 92 15.35 -20.46 15.09
C ALA A 92 13.92 -19.90 15.21
N GLU A 93 13.63 -19.21 16.32
CA GLU A 93 12.37 -18.49 16.53
C GLU A 93 12.27 -17.23 15.65
N GLY A 94 11.04 -16.80 15.36
CA GLY A 94 10.78 -15.72 14.42
C GLY A 94 11.13 -14.33 14.97
N ALA A 95 12.18 -13.72 14.43
CA ALA A 95 12.41 -12.28 14.54
C ALA A 95 11.54 -11.53 13.53
N VAL A 96 10.63 -10.67 14.01
CA VAL A 96 9.86 -9.74 13.16
C VAL A 96 10.69 -8.50 12.90
N ASP A 97 10.74 -8.07 11.64
CA ASP A 97 11.51 -6.91 11.21
C ASP A 97 11.05 -5.63 11.94
N PRO A 98 11.92 -4.86 12.63
CA PRO A 98 11.47 -3.74 13.46
C PRO A 98 10.76 -2.64 12.65
N SER A 99 11.10 -2.48 11.36
CA SER A 99 10.40 -1.54 10.49
C SER A 99 8.98 -1.99 10.11
N GLU A 100 8.69 -3.29 10.15
CA GLU A 100 7.37 -3.87 9.95
C GLU A 100 6.52 -3.77 11.23
N ALA A 101 7.12 -4.13 12.38
CA ALA A 101 6.48 -3.97 13.69
C ALA A 101 6.06 -2.52 13.96
N VAL A 102 6.90 -1.53 13.60
CA VAL A 102 6.53 -0.10 13.68
C VAL A 102 5.45 0.27 12.64
N SER A 103 5.45 -0.32 11.46
CA SER A 103 4.39 -0.10 10.45
C SER A 103 3.03 -0.62 10.94
N ALA A 104 3.01 -1.68 11.76
CA ALA A 104 1.81 -2.22 12.41
C ALA A 104 1.22 -1.29 13.50
N LEU A 105 1.98 -0.31 14.01
CA LEU A 105 1.52 0.65 15.02
C LEU A 105 0.77 1.85 14.42
N LEU A 106 0.97 2.16 13.13
CA LEU A 106 0.31 3.28 12.44
C LEU A 106 -1.22 3.36 12.64
N PRO A 107 -1.99 2.25 12.66
CA PRO A 107 -3.44 2.27 12.89
C PRO A 107 -3.79 2.70 14.31
N LEU A 108 -3.02 2.23 15.30
CA LEU A 108 -3.18 2.64 16.70
C LEU A 108 -2.83 4.12 16.86
N VAL A 109 -1.79 4.61 16.18
CA VAL A 109 -1.43 6.03 16.15
C VAL A 109 -2.52 6.89 15.49
N VAL A 110 -3.13 6.43 14.40
CA VAL A 110 -4.28 7.09 13.75
C VAL A 110 -5.47 7.22 14.71
N VAL A 111 -5.83 6.16 15.42
CA VAL A 111 -6.91 6.18 16.41
C VAL A 111 -6.56 7.06 17.62
N ALA A 112 -5.35 6.94 18.15
CA ALA A 112 -4.88 7.76 19.27
C ALA A 112 -4.82 9.26 18.92
N THR A 113 -4.44 9.60 17.68
CA THR A 113 -4.48 10.99 17.18
C THR A 113 -5.91 11.51 17.14
N ALA A 114 -6.86 10.72 16.64
CA ALA A 114 -8.26 11.13 16.59
C ALA A 114 -8.87 11.32 17.99
N VAL A 115 -8.57 10.40 18.92
CA VAL A 115 -8.98 10.52 20.34
C VAL A 115 -8.35 11.74 21.00
N ALA A 116 -7.05 12.00 20.79
CA ALA A 116 -6.36 13.16 21.33
C ALA A 116 -6.93 14.48 20.77
N ALA A 117 -7.10 14.60 19.45
CA ALA A 117 -7.62 15.79 18.79
C ALA A 117 -9.08 16.10 19.18
N LEU A 118 -9.92 15.07 19.39
CA LEU A 118 -11.33 15.23 19.80
C LEU A 118 -11.50 15.29 21.33
N GLY A 119 -10.51 14.85 22.11
CA GLY A 119 -10.47 14.99 23.57
C GLY A 119 -9.96 16.37 24.00
N ASN A 120 -8.80 16.77 23.50
CA ASN A 120 -8.18 18.07 23.73
C ASN A 120 -7.71 18.69 22.40
N PRO A 121 -8.46 19.65 21.81
CA PRO A 121 -8.11 20.23 20.52
C PRO A 121 -6.78 21.00 20.55
N ALA A 122 -6.32 21.48 21.72
CA ALA A 122 -5.04 22.18 21.86
C ALA A 122 -3.84 21.31 21.44
N THR A 123 -3.96 19.98 21.47
CA THR A 123 -2.89 19.05 21.04
C THR A 123 -2.56 19.17 19.54
N PHE A 124 -3.50 19.64 18.70
CA PHE A 124 -3.29 19.75 17.25
C PHE A 124 -3.76 21.08 16.61
N SER A 125 -4.45 21.96 17.33
CA SER A 125 -4.93 23.24 16.79
C SER A 125 -3.80 24.24 16.44
N TRP A 126 -2.57 24.01 16.92
CA TRP A 126 -1.38 24.78 16.57
C TRP A 126 -0.81 24.45 15.18
N VAL A 127 -1.19 23.30 14.60
CA VAL A 127 -0.64 22.81 13.33
C VAL A 127 -1.26 23.59 12.17
N SER A 128 -0.49 24.52 11.61
CA SER A 128 -0.93 25.40 10.52
C SER A 128 -1.14 24.66 9.19
N LYS A 129 -1.94 25.25 8.30
CA LYS A 129 -2.17 24.79 6.91
C LYS A 129 -0.86 24.61 6.12
N GLU A 130 0.18 25.37 6.45
CA GLU A 130 1.48 25.34 5.78
C GLU A 130 2.21 24.01 6.02
N LEU A 131 2.05 23.42 7.21
CA LEU A 131 2.65 22.14 7.57
C LEU A 131 2.03 20.95 6.82
N TYR A 132 0.83 21.08 6.25
CA TYR A 132 0.13 19.95 5.63
C TYR A 132 0.85 19.45 4.37
N ALA A 133 1.45 20.35 3.57
CA ALA A 133 2.17 19.95 2.36
C ALA A 133 3.54 19.29 2.67
N PRO A 134 4.41 19.85 3.54
CA PRO A 134 5.60 19.15 4.04
C PRO A 134 5.27 17.82 4.73
N ALA A 135 4.21 17.75 5.54
CA ALA A 135 3.81 16.50 6.20
C ALA A 135 3.37 15.44 5.17
N LEU A 136 2.51 15.79 4.20
CA LEU A 136 2.17 14.84 3.14
C LEU A 136 3.41 14.47 2.31
N GLY A 137 4.30 15.42 2.00
CA GLY A 137 5.56 15.16 1.33
C GLY A 137 6.46 14.17 2.09
N GLY A 138 6.51 14.24 3.42
CA GLY A 138 7.23 13.30 4.29
C GLY A 138 6.63 11.89 4.27
N ILE A 139 5.30 11.77 4.26
CA ILE A 139 4.60 10.48 4.03
C ILE A 139 4.98 9.96 2.64
N MET A 140 4.89 10.82 1.61
CA MET A 140 5.10 10.50 0.20
C MET A 140 6.56 10.06 -0.09
N LEU A 141 7.54 10.64 0.60
CA LEU A 141 8.95 10.21 0.58
C LEU A 141 9.15 8.85 1.28
N SER A 142 8.45 8.60 2.39
CA SER A 142 8.46 7.31 3.11
C SER A 142 7.92 6.15 2.24
N ILE A 143 7.00 6.45 1.30
CA ILE A 143 6.60 5.49 0.25
C ILE A 143 7.75 5.24 -0.72
N GLY A 144 8.27 6.32 -1.32
CA GLY A 144 9.22 6.23 -2.43
C GLY A 144 10.46 5.41 -2.06
N ILE A 145 10.97 5.60 -0.83
CA ILE A 145 12.13 4.87 -0.30
C ILE A 145 11.90 3.34 -0.24
N LYS A 146 10.65 2.88 -0.17
CA LYS A 146 10.28 1.45 -0.19
C LYS A 146 9.89 0.92 -1.58
N LEU A 147 9.88 1.74 -2.63
CA LEU A 147 9.55 1.31 -4.00
C LEU A 147 10.81 0.94 -4.80
N SER A 148 10.66 0.01 -5.75
CA SER A 148 11.70 -0.42 -6.69
C SER A 148 11.28 -0.17 -8.15
N PHE A 149 12.22 -0.24 -9.10
CA PHE A 149 11.89 -0.25 -10.52
C PHE A 149 11.25 -1.58 -10.97
N ASP A 150 11.54 -2.68 -10.28
CA ASP A 150 10.99 -4.00 -10.59
C ASP A 150 9.48 -4.10 -10.30
N ASP A 151 8.97 -3.32 -9.34
CA ASP A 151 7.53 -3.14 -9.14
C ASP A 151 6.87 -2.65 -10.44
N PHE A 152 7.40 -1.61 -11.08
CA PHE A 152 6.88 -1.09 -12.35
C PHE A 152 6.97 -2.14 -13.47
N ALA A 153 8.05 -2.92 -13.52
CA ALA A 153 8.21 -4.00 -14.49
C ALA A 153 7.20 -5.14 -14.28
N LEU A 154 6.76 -5.38 -13.03
CA LEU A 154 5.76 -6.38 -12.68
C LEU A 154 4.33 -5.92 -13.04
N ALA A 155 4.06 -4.61 -13.11
CA ALA A 155 2.76 -4.04 -13.52
C ALA A 155 2.31 -4.57 -14.90
N PHE A 156 3.22 -4.52 -15.88
CA PHE A 156 2.96 -4.94 -17.25
C PHE A 156 2.77 -6.47 -17.40
N LYS A 157 3.20 -7.27 -16.42
CA LYS A 157 3.06 -8.73 -16.43
C LYS A 157 1.68 -9.21 -15.98
N ARG A 158 0.87 -8.38 -15.29
CA ARG A 158 -0.44 -8.77 -14.72
C ARG A 158 -1.55 -7.74 -15.03
N PRO A 159 -1.84 -7.43 -16.31
CA PRO A 159 -2.73 -6.34 -16.71
C PRO A 159 -4.21 -6.52 -16.33
N VAL A 160 -4.72 -7.76 -16.27
CA VAL A 160 -6.14 -8.02 -15.96
C VAL A 160 -6.47 -7.71 -14.48
N PRO A 161 -5.77 -8.26 -13.46
CA PRO A 161 -5.96 -7.84 -12.07
C PRO A 161 -5.78 -6.33 -11.86
N LEU A 162 -4.77 -5.73 -12.50
CA LEU A 162 -4.44 -4.32 -12.36
C LEU A 162 -5.54 -3.41 -12.93
N SER A 163 -6.08 -3.72 -14.11
CA SER A 163 -7.15 -2.93 -14.74
C SER A 163 -8.48 -3.05 -13.98
N ILE A 164 -8.83 -4.22 -13.44
CA ILE A 164 -10.02 -4.39 -12.58
C ILE A 164 -9.88 -3.52 -11.32
N GLY A 165 -8.73 -3.58 -10.64
CA GLY A 165 -8.47 -2.75 -9.46
C GLY A 165 -8.45 -1.25 -9.75
N TYR A 166 -7.94 -0.84 -10.92
CA TYR A 166 -7.89 0.55 -11.34
C TYR A 166 -9.29 1.11 -11.65
N MET A 167 -10.14 0.33 -12.34
CA MET A 167 -11.55 0.66 -12.53
C MET A 167 -12.33 0.69 -11.20
N ALA A 168 -11.98 -0.18 -10.25
CA ALA A 168 -12.56 -0.13 -8.91
C ALA A 168 -12.20 1.20 -8.19
N GLN A 169 -10.96 1.66 -8.29
CA GLN A 169 -10.50 2.89 -7.66
C GLN A 169 -10.99 4.19 -8.31
N TYR A 170 -11.08 4.27 -9.65
CA TYR A 170 -11.39 5.53 -10.35
C TYR A 170 -12.73 5.59 -11.09
N MET A 171 -13.50 4.50 -11.17
CA MET A 171 -14.87 4.51 -11.70
C MET A 171 -15.88 4.08 -10.63
N LEU A 172 -15.73 2.89 -10.06
CA LEU A 172 -16.66 2.35 -9.07
C LEU A 172 -16.69 3.19 -7.79
N LYS A 173 -15.52 3.54 -7.24
CA LYS A 173 -15.41 4.26 -5.96
C LYS A 173 -15.96 5.70 -6.04
N PRO A 174 -15.68 6.53 -7.06
CA PRO A 174 -16.37 7.82 -7.24
C PRO A 174 -17.89 7.66 -7.43
N LEU A 175 -18.35 6.69 -8.21
CA LEU A 175 -19.78 6.41 -8.42
C LEU A 175 -20.49 6.04 -7.11
N LEU A 176 -19.85 5.20 -6.29
CA LEU A 176 -20.34 4.83 -4.96
C LEU A 176 -20.40 6.05 -4.03
N GLY A 177 -19.42 6.96 -4.11
CA GLY A 177 -19.46 8.27 -3.44
C GLY A 177 -20.68 9.08 -3.84
N VAL A 178 -20.94 9.25 -5.14
CA VAL A 178 -22.13 9.98 -5.65
C VAL A 178 -23.43 9.35 -5.14
N LEU A 179 -23.54 8.00 -5.17
CA LEU A 179 -24.71 7.29 -4.70
C LEU A 179 -24.96 7.54 -3.20
N ILE A 180 -23.93 7.40 -2.37
CA ILE A 180 -24.03 7.54 -0.91
C ILE A 180 -24.30 9.00 -0.52
N ALA A 181 -23.63 9.97 -1.15
CA ALA A 181 -23.90 11.38 -0.92
C ALA A 181 -25.37 11.76 -1.23
N ARG A 182 -25.99 11.14 -2.24
CA ARG A 182 -27.41 11.30 -2.58
C ARG A 182 -28.33 10.60 -1.58
N VAL A 183 -28.08 9.33 -1.27
CA VAL A 183 -28.91 8.50 -0.36
C VAL A 183 -29.01 9.13 1.02
N PHE A 184 -27.88 9.57 1.59
CA PHE A 184 -27.84 10.23 2.90
C PHE A 184 -28.10 11.75 2.85
N ARG A 185 -28.41 12.30 1.67
CA ARG A 185 -28.67 13.75 1.44
C ARG A 185 -27.59 14.64 2.07
N MET A 186 -26.32 14.30 1.82
CA MET A 186 -25.16 14.87 2.51
C MET A 186 -25.15 16.42 2.47
N PRO A 187 -24.91 17.11 3.60
CA PRO A 187 -24.81 18.57 3.63
C PRO A 187 -23.74 19.12 2.66
N SER A 188 -24.07 20.20 1.96
CA SER A 188 -23.17 20.91 1.03
C SER A 188 -21.84 21.34 1.68
N ALA A 189 -21.87 21.63 2.99
CA ALA A 189 -20.70 21.91 3.82
C ALA A 189 -19.63 20.80 3.81
N PHE A 190 -19.97 19.57 3.44
CA PHE A 190 -19.07 18.41 3.39
C PHE A 190 -19.02 17.70 2.04
N PHE A 191 -20.03 17.92 1.18
CA PHE A 191 -20.18 17.23 -0.10
C PHE A 191 -18.91 17.29 -0.96
N ALA A 192 -18.31 18.49 -1.09
CA ALA A 192 -17.13 18.68 -1.92
C ALA A 192 -15.91 17.92 -1.38
N GLY A 193 -15.67 18.00 -0.07
CA GLY A 193 -14.61 17.26 0.62
C GLY A 193 -14.78 15.74 0.57
N PHE A 194 -16.00 15.26 0.79
CA PHE A 194 -16.33 13.84 0.69
C PHE A 194 -16.17 13.31 -0.74
N MET A 195 -16.69 14.02 -1.75
CA MET A 195 -16.54 13.61 -3.15
C MET A 195 -15.08 13.61 -3.60
N LEU A 196 -14.28 14.60 -3.20
CA LEU A 196 -12.83 14.63 -3.45
C LEU A 196 -12.13 13.44 -2.77
N THR A 197 -12.53 13.11 -1.54
CA THR A 197 -12.08 11.93 -0.81
C THR A 197 -12.40 10.64 -1.58
N CYS A 198 -13.55 10.57 -2.26
CA CYS A 198 -13.89 9.44 -3.14
C CYS A 198 -13.07 9.40 -4.45
N CYS A 199 -12.43 10.50 -4.87
CA CYS A 199 -11.75 10.65 -6.17
C CYS A 199 -10.23 10.45 -6.15
N VAL A 200 -9.57 10.42 -4.99
CA VAL A 200 -8.11 10.22 -4.88
C VAL A 200 -7.67 8.76 -5.10
N SER A 201 -6.36 8.54 -5.29
CA SER A 201 -5.71 7.23 -5.42
C SER A 201 -5.88 6.30 -4.19
N GLY A 202 -5.39 5.06 -4.30
CA GLY A 202 -5.34 4.10 -3.19
C GLY A 202 -4.45 4.54 -2.02
N ALA A 203 -4.68 3.97 -0.83
CA ALA A 203 -3.80 4.15 0.33
C ALA A 203 -2.62 3.18 0.31
N GLN A 204 -1.44 3.61 0.76
CA GLN A 204 -0.34 2.68 1.11
C GLN A 204 -0.76 1.59 2.10
N LEU A 205 -1.59 1.94 3.09
CA LEU A 205 -2.00 1.01 4.14
C LEU A 205 -2.73 -0.21 3.57
N SER A 206 -3.19 -0.13 2.32
CA SER A 206 -3.73 -1.28 1.58
C SER A 206 -2.71 -2.39 1.30
N SER A 207 -1.40 -2.11 1.22
CA SER A 207 -0.39 -3.16 0.99
C SER A 207 -0.09 -3.95 2.26
N TYR A 208 0.05 -3.26 3.40
CA TYR A 208 0.15 -3.91 4.72
C TYR A 208 -1.13 -4.68 5.06
N ALA A 209 -2.31 -4.11 4.80
CA ALA A 209 -3.58 -4.81 4.94
C ALA A 209 -3.73 -5.99 3.96
N SER A 210 -3.17 -5.92 2.75
CA SER A 210 -3.13 -7.06 1.82
C SER A 210 -2.20 -8.17 2.34
N PHE A 211 -1.04 -7.83 2.91
CA PHE A 211 -0.13 -8.79 3.54
C PHE A 211 -0.81 -9.50 4.73
N LEU A 212 -1.32 -8.73 5.69
CA LEU A 212 -2.05 -9.24 6.85
C LEU A 212 -3.25 -10.11 6.44
N GLY A 213 -3.96 -9.73 5.37
CA GLY A 213 -5.08 -10.48 4.80
C GLY A 213 -4.73 -11.71 3.96
N LYS A 214 -3.45 -12.07 3.81
CA LYS A 214 -3.00 -13.15 2.89
C LYS A 214 -3.52 -12.91 1.45
N GLY A 215 -3.46 -11.65 1.04
CA GLY A 215 -3.78 -11.15 -0.30
C GLY A 215 -2.56 -11.10 -1.22
N ASP A 216 -2.77 -10.63 -2.44
CA ASP A 216 -1.71 -10.36 -3.41
C ASP A 216 -1.03 -9.01 -3.10
N VAL A 217 0.02 -9.04 -2.29
CA VAL A 217 0.75 -7.83 -1.82
C VAL A 217 1.38 -7.08 -2.99
N ALA A 218 1.95 -7.81 -3.95
CA ALA A 218 2.52 -7.24 -5.16
C ALA A 218 1.47 -6.41 -5.92
N LEU A 219 0.30 -6.99 -6.21
CA LEU A 219 -0.80 -6.27 -6.85
C LEU A 219 -1.24 -5.00 -6.08
N SER A 220 -1.16 -5.01 -4.74
CA SER A 220 -1.48 -3.84 -3.93
C SER A 220 -0.48 -2.69 -4.15
N ILE A 221 0.82 -3.01 -4.20
CA ILE A 221 1.89 -2.05 -4.50
C ILE A 221 1.73 -1.53 -5.93
N LEU A 222 1.54 -2.44 -6.91
CA LEU A 222 1.29 -2.09 -8.31
C LEU A 222 0.14 -1.09 -8.47
N LEU A 223 -1.01 -1.41 -7.89
CA LEU A 223 -2.23 -0.62 -8.01
C LEU A 223 -2.11 0.72 -7.27
N THR A 224 -1.47 0.75 -6.10
CA THR A 224 -1.23 1.99 -5.34
C THR A 224 -0.26 2.91 -6.09
N THR A 225 0.83 2.37 -6.64
CA THR A 225 1.82 3.15 -7.40
C THR A 225 1.25 3.66 -8.73
N TYR A 226 0.56 2.80 -9.50
CA TYR A 226 -0.06 3.20 -10.77
C TYR A 226 -1.21 4.21 -10.57
N SER A 227 -2.04 4.02 -9.55
CA SER A 227 -3.07 5.01 -9.19
C SER A 227 -2.46 6.32 -8.68
N THR A 228 -1.34 6.29 -7.96
CA THR A 228 -0.65 7.50 -7.48
C THR A 228 -0.06 8.33 -8.62
N ILE A 229 0.57 7.71 -9.63
CA ILE A 229 1.07 8.44 -10.82
C ILE A 229 -0.09 9.07 -11.61
N SER A 230 -1.11 8.28 -11.93
CA SER A 230 -2.29 8.75 -12.67
C SER A 230 -3.12 9.78 -11.89
N SER A 231 -3.01 9.82 -10.55
CA SER A 231 -3.77 10.75 -9.69
C SER A 231 -3.56 12.22 -10.08
N VAL A 232 -2.39 12.59 -10.62
CA VAL A 232 -2.05 13.94 -11.10
C VAL A 232 -3.03 14.43 -12.18
N ILE A 233 -3.55 13.53 -13.00
CA ILE A 233 -4.49 13.82 -14.11
C ILE A 233 -5.91 13.42 -13.73
N VAL A 234 -6.09 12.23 -13.16
CA VAL A 234 -7.41 11.63 -12.93
C VAL A 234 -8.13 12.27 -11.75
N THR A 235 -7.44 12.60 -10.65
CA THR A 235 -8.09 13.24 -9.49
C THR A 235 -8.66 14.61 -9.84
N PRO A 236 -7.91 15.54 -10.49
CA PRO A 236 -8.46 16.84 -10.84
C PRO A 236 -9.61 16.77 -11.85
N ILE A 237 -9.58 15.83 -12.80
CA ILE A 237 -10.67 15.62 -13.77
C ILE A 237 -11.93 15.12 -13.06
N LEU A 238 -11.83 14.05 -12.25
CA LEU A 238 -12.98 13.54 -11.47
C LEU A 238 -13.54 14.59 -10.51
N THR A 239 -12.67 15.34 -9.84
CA THR A 239 -13.06 16.45 -8.94
C THR A 239 -13.80 17.54 -9.72
N GLY A 240 -13.31 17.93 -10.90
CA GLY A 240 -13.99 18.89 -11.77
C GLY A 240 -15.37 18.40 -12.22
N LEU A 241 -15.47 17.15 -12.66
CA LEU A 241 -16.73 16.55 -13.14
C LEU A 241 -17.79 16.36 -12.04
N LEU A 242 -17.38 16.05 -10.80
CA LEU A 242 -18.29 15.68 -9.72
C LEU A 242 -18.56 16.82 -8.70
N ILE A 243 -17.73 17.86 -8.67
CA ILE A 243 -17.81 18.98 -7.70
C ILE A 243 -17.80 20.36 -8.40
N GLY A 244 -17.33 20.46 -9.65
CA GLY A 244 -17.14 21.74 -10.35
C GLY A 244 -18.42 22.57 -10.58
N SER A 245 -19.60 21.96 -10.45
CA SER A 245 -20.91 22.64 -10.46
C SER A 245 -21.33 23.23 -9.11
N VAL A 246 -20.60 22.91 -8.04
CA VAL A 246 -20.87 23.31 -6.64
C VAL A 246 -19.78 24.21 -6.09
N VAL A 247 -18.51 23.99 -6.48
CA VAL A 247 -17.34 24.77 -6.03
C VAL A 247 -16.44 25.05 -7.25
N PRO A 248 -15.88 26.27 -7.42
CA PRO A 248 -14.97 26.57 -8.52
C PRO A 248 -13.67 25.74 -8.43
N VAL A 249 -13.57 24.70 -9.25
CA VAL A 249 -12.47 23.74 -9.26
C VAL A 249 -11.34 24.17 -10.21
N ASN A 250 -10.21 24.61 -9.66
CA ASN A 250 -8.99 24.84 -10.45
C ASN A 250 -8.21 23.52 -10.65
N GLY A 251 -8.60 22.75 -11.65
CA GLY A 251 -7.99 21.46 -11.97
C GLY A 251 -6.48 21.52 -12.26
N ILE A 252 -6.00 22.60 -12.89
CA ILE A 252 -4.57 22.77 -13.22
C ILE A 252 -3.75 23.02 -11.95
N ALA A 253 -4.25 23.83 -11.00
CA ALA A 253 -3.58 24.07 -9.74
C ALA A 253 -3.57 22.81 -8.84
N MET A 254 -4.65 22.03 -8.83
CA MET A 254 -4.65 20.72 -8.17
C MET A 254 -3.65 19.74 -8.81
N ALA A 255 -3.60 19.63 -10.15
CA ALA A 255 -2.61 18.80 -10.83
C ALA A 255 -1.17 19.18 -10.44
N LYS A 256 -0.86 20.48 -10.40
CA LYS A 256 0.44 20.99 -9.93
C LYS A 256 0.72 20.64 -8.46
N SER A 257 -0.27 20.76 -7.58
CA SER A 257 -0.11 20.38 -6.16
C SER A 257 0.16 18.88 -5.98
N ILE A 258 -0.58 18.01 -6.68
CA ILE A 258 -0.33 16.55 -6.65
C ILE A 258 1.07 16.24 -7.21
N LEU A 259 1.45 16.87 -8.33
CA LEU A 259 2.79 16.69 -8.91
C LEU A 259 3.91 17.07 -7.92
N GLN A 260 3.76 18.20 -7.21
CA GLN A 260 4.77 18.73 -6.29
C GLN A 260 4.81 18.03 -4.92
N VAL A 261 3.67 17.64 -4.36
CA VAL A 261 3.57 17.13 -2.97
C VAL A 261 3.45 15.61 -2.90
N VAL A 262 2.99 14.96 -3.98
CA VAL A 262 2.88 13.50 -4.07
C VAL A 262 3.94 12.92 -4.99
N LEU A 263 3.92 13.29 -6.28
CA LEU A 263 4.76 12.57 -7.24
C LEU A 263 6.26 12.86 -7.07
N LEU A 264 6.64 14.12 -6.83
CA LEU A 264 8.04 14.51 -6.62
C LEU A 264 8.69 13.84 -5.39
N PRO A 265 8.06 13.77 -4.19
CA PRO A 265 8.64 13.04 -3.07
C PRO A 265 8.68 11.52 -3.28
N VAL A 266 7.67 10.94 -3.96
CA VAL A 266 7.67 9.50 -4.30
C VAL A 266 8.80 9.17 -5.28
N THR A 267 9.01 9.97 -6.34
CA THR A 267 10.12 9.73 -7.28
C THR A 267 11.48 9.99 -6.64
N LEU A 268 11.61 11.03 -5.79
CA LEU A 268 12.84 11.27 -5.03
C LEU A 268 13.20 10.05 -4.15
N GLY A 269 12.22 9.48 -3.43
CA GLY A 269 12.43 8.28 -2.62
C GLY A 269 12.84 7.06 -3.45
N LEU A 270 12.19 6.83 -4.60
CA LEU A 270 12.52 5.73 -5.52
C LEU A 270 13.95 5.88 -6.09
N LEU A 271 14.35 7.10 -6.43
CA LEU A 271 15.70 7.42 -6.89
C LEU A 271 16.74 7.20 -5.78
N LEU A 272 16.42 7.57 -4.53
CA LEU A 272 17.27 7.27 -3.37
C LEU A 272 17.43 5.75 -3.14
N ASN A 273 16.36 4.97 -3.23
CA ASN A 273 16.42 3.50 -3.09
C ASN A 273 17.19 2.83 -4.24
N THR A 274 17.14 3.42 -5.44
CA THR A 274 17.86 2.89 -6.60
C THR A 274 19.35 3.22 -6.54
N TYR A 275 19.70 4.48 -6.33
CA TYR A 275 21.07 4.99 -6.53
C TYR A 275 21.84 5.30 -5.24
N ALA A 276 21.16 5.48 -4.11
CA ALA A 276 21.74 5.90 -2.84
C ALA A 276 21.45 4.90 -1.70
N LYS A 277 21.49 3.59 -1.99
CA LYS A 277 21.23 2.51 -1.01
C LYS A 277 21.91 2.68 0.36
N PRO A 278 23.19 3.11 0.48
CA PRO A 278 23.79 3.36 1.79
C PRO A 278 23.06 4.43 2.63
N VAL A 279 22.47 5.43 1.99
CA VAL A 279 21.63 6.45 2.66
C VAL A 279 20.28 5.86 3.05
N VAL A 280 19.66 5.08 2.15
CA VAL A 280 18.38 4.41 2.41
C VAL A 280 18.48 3.45 3.59
N ASN A 281 19.54 2.64 3.69
CA ASN A 281 19.76 1.73 4.82
C ASN A 281 19.81 2.46 6.18
N VAL A 282 20.25 3.71 6.22
CA VAL A 282 20.30 4.52 7.44
C VAL A 282 18.95 5.16 7.78
N ILE A 283 18.18 5.63 6.80
CA ILE A 283 16.91 6.35 7.04
C ILE A 283 15.69 5.42 7.09
N GLN A 284 15.70 4.28 6.38
CA GLN A 284 14.58 3.34 6.27
C GLN A 284 14.01 2.86 7.61
N PRO A 285 14.81 2.59 8.67
CA PRO A 285 14.26 2.25 9.99
C PRO A 285 13.42 3.37 10.62
N VAL A 286 13.72 4.64 10.29
CA VAL A 286 13.09 5.84 10.86
C VAL A 286 11.91 6.34 10.01
N MET A 287 11.92 6.08 8.69
CA MET A 287 10.86 6.53 7.78
C MET A 287 9.42 6.10 8.16
N PRO A 288 9.15 4.93 8.77
CA PRO A 288 7.83 4.59 9.32
C PRO A 288 7.39 5.53 10.45
N PHE A 289 8.30 5.89 11.36
CA PHE A 289 8.00 6.84 12.45
C PHE A 289 7.72 8.25 11.92
N VAL A 290 8.52 8.72 10.94
CA VAL A 290 8.25 9.98 10.24
C VAL A 290 6.86 9.97 9.59
N ALA A 291 6.50 8.90 8.88
CA ALA A 291 5.18 8.77 8.26
C ALA A 291 4.03 8.77 9.29
N MET A 292 4.21 8.14 10.47
CA MET A 292 3.23 8.20 11.56
C MET A 292 3.05 9.62 12.12
N VAL A 293 4.15 10.33 12.41
CA VAL A 293 4.09 11.72 12.91
C VAL A 293 3.44 12.64 11.88
N CYS A 294 3.86 12.57 10.62
CA CYS A 294 3.26 13.35 9.54
C CYS A 294 1.78 13.02 9.32
N THR A 295 1.38 11.75 9.40
CA THR A 295 -0.04 11.34 9.32
C THR A 295 -0.84 11.94 10.48
N SER A 296 -0.28 11.93 11.70
CA SER A 296 -0.89 12.52 12.90
C SER A 296 -1.14 14.02 12.73
N LEU A 297 -0.18 14.76 12.17
CA LEU A 297 -0.34 16.18 11.84
C LEU A 297 -1.45 16.42 10.80
N CYS A 298 -1.46 15.64 9.71
CA CYS A 298 -2.44 15.76 8.63
C CYS A 298 -3.89 15.47 9.05
N ILE A 299 -4.13 14.57 10.03
CA ILE A 299 -5.49 14.22 10.47
C ILE A 299 -5.90 14.90 11.78
N GLY A 300 -4.96 15.12 12.70
CA GLY A 300 -5.24 15.72 14.01
C GLY A 300 -5.71 17.17 13.90
N SER A 301 -5.09 17.95 13.02
CA SER A 301 -5.42 19.38 12.85
C SER A 301 -6.86 19.61 12.34
N PRO A 302 -7.34 18.97 11.25
CA PRO A 302 -8.74 19.10 10.83
C PRO A 302 -9.75 18.63 11.89
N LEU A 303 -9.45 17.53 12.61
CA LEU A 303 -10.33 17.00 13.67
C LEU A 303 -10.40 17.94 14.89
N ALA A 304 -9.28 18.49 15.33
CA ALA A 304 -9.21 19.42 16.46
C ALA A 304 -9.91 20.75 16.15
N ILE A 305 -9.64 21.34 14.98
CA ILE A 305 -10.22 22.63 14.56
C ILE A 305 -11.74 22.52 14.39
N ASN A 306 -12.25 21.41 13.86
CA ASN A 306 -13.68 21.22 13.58
C ASN A 306 -14.40 20.37 14.65
N ARG A 307 -13.81 20.23 15.85
CA ARG A 307 -14.29 19.37 16.95
C ARG A 307 -15.76 19.60 17.30
N THR A 308 -16.18 20.85 17.49
CA THR A 308 -17.55 21.21 17.90
C THR A 308 -18.58 20.81 16.85
N MET A 309 -18.24 21.00 15.57
CA MET A 309 -19.05 20.59 14.43
C MET A 309 -19.13 19.05 14.31
N LEU A 310 -18.01 18.35 14.54
CA LEU A 310 -17.94 16.88 14.52
C LEU A 310 -18.71 16.20 15.64
N LEU A 311 -18.74 16.80 16.84
CA LEU A 311 -19.50 16.30 17.99
C LEU A 311 -20.98 16.73 17.97
N SER A 312 -21.40 17.52 16.97
CA SER A 312 -22.80 17.88 16.76
C SER A 312 -23.58 16.80 16.00
N SER A 313 -24.92 16.90 15.99
CA SER A 313 -25.79 16.04 15.15
C SER A 313 -25.41 16.11 13.66
N GLN A 314 -24.93 17.26 13.17
CA GLN A 314 -24.46 17.43 11.80
C GLN A 314 -23.16 16.65 11.52
N GLY A 315 -22.33 16.39 12.54
CA GLY A 315 -21.17 15.51 12.45
C GLY A 315 -21.55 14.04 12.37
N PHE A 316 -22.60 13.60 13.07
CA PHE A 316 -23.16 12.25 12.91
C PHE A 316 -23.70 12.02 11.49
N MET A 317 -24.38 13.02 10.92
CA MET A 317 -24.82 13.02 9.51
C MET A 317 -23.67 12.98 8.50
N LEU A 318 -22.43 13.28 8.89
CA LEU A 318 -21.22 13.11 8.06
C LEU A 318 -20.58 11.73 8.24
N LEU A 319 -20.48 11.25 9.49
CA LEU A 319 -19.77 10.02 9.82
C LEU A 319 -20.45 8.77 9.24
N LEU A 320 -21.79 8.70 9.31
CA LEU A 320 -22.56 7.55 8.83
C LEU A 320 -22.40 7.32 7.30
N PRO A 321 -22.47 8.34 6.42
CA PRO A 321 -22.07 8.21 5.01
C PRO A 321 -20.64 7.69 4.80
N ILE A 322 -19.66 8.19 5.57
CA ILE A 322 -18.25 7.80 5.41
C ILE A 322 -18.04 6.34 5.79
N VAL A 323 -18.61 5.89 6.91
CA VAL A 323 -18.60 4.48 7.33
C VAL A 323 -19.26 3.59 6.28
N THR A 324 -20.44 3.98 5.79
CA THR A 324 -21.17 3.24 4.75
C THR A 324 -20.36 3.16 3.45
N PHE A 325 -19.70 4.25 3.06
CA PHE A 325 -18.84 4.32 1.88
C PHE A 325 -17.66 3.36 1.96
N HIS A 326 -16.92 3.35 3.08
CA HIS A 326 -15.79 2.44 3.22
C HIS A 326 -16.23 0.98 3.22
N ILE A 327 -17.28 0.63 3.98
CA ILE A 327 -17.84 -0.74 4.01
C ILE A 327 -18.25 -1.17 2.60
N ALA A 328 -19.03 -0.35 1.87
CA ALA A 328 -19.45 -0.67 0.51
C ALA A 328 -18.28 -0.72 -0.49
N ALA A 329 -17.25 0.11 -0.33
CA ALA A 329 -16.06 0.11 -1.18
C ALA A 329 -15.23 -1.17 -1.01
N PHE A 330 -15.07 -1.68 0.23
CA PHE A 330 -14.51 -3.01 0.47
C PHE A 330 -15.38 -4.10 -0.18
N VAL A 331 -16.68 -4.13 0.17
CA VAL A 331 -17.62 -5.19 -0.28
C VAL A 331 -17.69 -5.27 -1.80
N VAL A 332 -17.93 -4.16 -2.51
CA VAL A 332 -18.06 -4.19 -3.97
C VAL A 332 -16.69 -4.36 -4.64
N GLY A 333 -15.59 -3.90 -4.04
CA GLY A 333 -14.23 -4.22 -4.49
C GLY A 333 -13.91 -5.72 -4.44
N TYR A 334 -14.37 -6.43 -3.41
CA TYR A 334 -14.30 -7.91 -3.38
C TYR A 334 -15.17 -8.51 -4.48
N TRP A 335 -16.47 -8.16 -4.54
CA TRP A 335 -17.42 -8.83 -5.43
C TRP A 335 -17.24 -8.51 -6.92
N VAL A 336 -16.76 -7.32 -7.31
CA VAL A 336 -16.49 -7.00 -8.73
C VAL A 336 -15.42 -7.92 -9.33
N SER A 337 -14.42 -8.29 -8.53
CA SER A 337 -13.38 -9.27 -8.92
C SER A 337 -13.83 -10.74 -8.80
N LYS A 338 -15.06 -11.00 -8.35
CA LYS A 338 -15.71 -12.33 -8.35
C LYS A 338 -16.73 -12.53 -9.48
N LEU A 339 -17.10 -11.46 -10.20
CA LEU A 339 -18.04 -11.55 -11.33
C LEU A 339 -17.54 -12.56 -12.39
N PRO A 340 -18.41 -13.36 -13.03
CA PRO A 340 -17.98 -14.44 -13.93
C PRO A 340 -17.01 -14.00 -15.04
N GLN A 341 -17.22 -12.80 -15.59
CA GLN A 341 -16.41 -12.22 -16.67
C GLN A 341 -15.05 -11.69 -16.20
N LEU A 342 -14.90 -11.40 -14.90
CA LEU A 342 -13.73 -10.75 -14.29
C LEU A 342 -13.09 -11.61 -13.19
N ARG A 343 -13.49 -12.89 -13.06
CA ARG A 343 -13.20 -13.76 -11.92
C ARG A 343 -11.71 -13.90 -11.64
N GLN A 344 -11.29 -13.42 -10.47
CA GLN A 344 -9.92 -13.52 -9.96
C GLN A 344 -9.77 -14.58 -8.87
N GLU A 345 -8.51 -14.91 -8.56
CA GLU A 345 -8.13 -15.75 -7.43
C GLU A 345 -8.40 -15.07 -6.09
N GLU A 346 -8.51 -15.86 -5.01
CA GLU A 346 -8.84 -15.33 -3.68
C GLU A 346 -7.88 -14.24 -3.16
N PRO A 347 -6.54 -14.36 -3.30
CA PRO A 347 -5.62 -13.32 -2.83
C PRO A 347 -5.80 -12.00 -3.59
N VAL A 348 -6.06 -12.07 -4.90
CA VAL A 348 -6.33 -10.91 -5.76
C VAL A 348 -7.64 -10.23 -5.38
N CYS A 349 -8.71 -10.99 -5.10
CA CYS A 349 -9.98 -10.41 -4.64
C CYS A 349 -9.85 -9.68 -3.31
N ARG A 350 -9.05 -10.22 -2.39
CA ARG A 350 -8.74 -9.58 -1.10
C ARG A 350 -7.98 -8.26 -1.31
N THR A 351 -6.97 -8.25 -2.17
CA THR A 351 -6.24 -7.04 -2.54
C THR A 351 -7.15 -5.99 -3.18
N ILE A 352 -7.95 -6.34 -4.20
CA ILE A 352 -8.81 -5.38 -4.89
C ILE A 352 -9.85 -4.80 -3.93
N SER A 353 -10.45 -5.61 -3.05
CA SER A 353 -11.30 -5.14 -1.94
C SER A 353 -10.60 -4.06 -1.10
N VAL A 354 -9.41 -4.37 -0.58
CA VAL A 354 -8.67 -3.51 0.34
C VAL A 354 -8.17 -2.24 -0.34
N CYS A 355 -7.65 -2.33 -1.57
CA CYS A 355 -7.23 -1.17 -2.37
C CYS A 355 -8.42 -0.32 -2.87
N THR A 356 -9.64 -0.84 -2.89
CA THR A 356 -10.85 -0.05 -3.21
C THR A 356 -11.37 0.67 -1.96
N GLY A 357 -11.40 0.00 -0.81
CA GLY A 357 -11.87 0.58 0.45
C GLY A 357 -10.87 1.50 1.17
N MET A 358 -9.56 1.41 0.89
CA MET A 358 -8.52 2.27 1.48
C MET A 358 -7.93 3.21 0.41
N GLN A 359 -8.01 4.52 0.66
CA GLN A 359 -7.65 5.58 -0.29
C GLN A 359 -6.73 6.62 0.34
N SER A 360 -6.06 7.44 -0.47
CA SER A 360 -5.12 8.47 0.00
C SER A 360 -5.86 9.68 0.62
N SER A 361 -6.58 9.46 1.72
CA SER A 361 -7.41 10.50 2.35
C SER A 361 -6.58 11.63 2.96
N THR A 362 -5.29 11.43 3.22
CA THR A 362 -4.36 12.54 3.55
C THR A 362 -4.10 13.46 2.35
N LEU A 363 -4.04 12.92 1.12
CA LEU A 363 -4.03 13.72 -0.11
C LEU A 363 -5.36 14.45 -0.32
N ALA A 364 -6.49 13.78 -0.11
CA ALA A 364 -7.80 14.43 -0.18
C ALA A 364 -7.94 15.58 0.82
N GLY A 365 -7.46 15.38 2.05
CA GLY A 365 -7.40 16.40 3.09
C GLY A 365 -6.55 17.61 2.67
N LEU A 366 -5.34 17.38 2.16
CA LEU A 366 -4.48 18.47 1.64
C LEU A 366 -5.18 19.26 0.53
N LEU A 367 -5.69 18.57 -0.50
CA LEU A 367 -6.34 19.22 -1.65
C LEU A 367 -7.61 19.97 -1.23
N ALA A 368 -8.39 19.44 -0.29
CA ALA A 368 -9.53 20.14 0.27
C ALA A 368 -9.10 21.41 1.03
N THR A 369 -8.12 21.30 1.94
CA THR A 369 -7.57 22.43 2.69
C THR A 369 -6.99 23.51 1.76
N GLN A 370 -6.37 23.12 0.66
CA GLN A 370 -5.79 24.04 -0.33
C GLN A 370 -6.85 24.74 -1.20
N PHE A 371 -7.80 23.99 -1.78
CA PHE A 371 -8.65 24.45 -2.88
C PHE A 371 -10.16 24.51 -2.59
N LEU A 372 -10.66 23.83 -1.56
CA LEU A 372 -12.11 23.75 -1.24
C LEU A 372 -12.47 24.38 0.13
N GLY A 373 -11.48 24.63 0.99
CA GLY A 373 -11.66 25.23 2.32
C GLY A 373 -11.39 24.24 3.47
N ILE A 374 -11.04 24.76 4.65
CA ILE A 374 -10.54 23.96 5.79
C ILE A 374 -11.58 22.91 6.25
N SER A 375 -12.86 23.27 6.35
CA SER A 375 -13.92 22.33 6.77
C SER A 375 -14.17 21.20 5.77
N GLN A 376 -13.81 21.38 4.49
CA GLN A 376 -13.88 20.31 3.48
C GLN A 376 -12.77 19.25 3.65
N ALA A 377 -11.78 19.47 4.52
CA ALA A 377 -10.79 18.45 4.89
C ALA A 377 -11.29 17.48 5.97
N VAL A 378 -12.40 17.80 6.64
CA VAL A 378 -12.97 16.98 7.72
C VAL A 378 -13.44 15.59 7.24
N PRO A 379 -14.17 15.44 6.11
CA PRO A 379 -14.53 14.13 5.57
C PRO A 379 -13.31 13.25 5.30
N ALA A 380 -12.21 13.87 4.86
CA ALA A 380 -10.97 13.18 4.57
C ALA A 380 -10.25 12.71 5.85
N ALA A 381 -10.20 13.54 6.89
CA ALA A 381 -9.64 13.17 8.19
C ALA A 381 -10.44 12.04 8.87
N CYS A 382 -11.78 12.11 8.85
CA CYS A 382 -12.65 11.02 9.31
C CYS A 382 -12.44 9.74 8.48
N SER A 383 -12.29 9.87 7.16
CA SER A 383 -12.02 8.75 6.25
C SER A 383 -10.72 8.01 6.60
N VAL A 384 -9.64 8.69 7.02
CA VAL A 384 -8.40 8.00 7.45
C VAL A 384 -8.65 7.07 8.63
N VAL A 385 -9.37 7.54 9.65
CA VAL A 385 -9.67 6.74 10.86
C VAL A 385 -10.57 5.56 10.52
N VAL A 386 -11.65 5.81 9.77
CA VAL A 386 -12.61 4.79 9.36
C VAL A 386 -11.94 3.72 8.50
N MET A 387 -11.23 4.11 7.43
CA MET A 387 -10.62 3.14 6.52
C MET A 387 -9.55 2.28 7.20
N ALA A 388 -8.77 2.84 8.14
CA ALA A 388 -7.76 2.11 8.88
C ALA A 388 -8.39 1.01 9.75
N ILE A 389 -9.42 1.35 10.54
CA ILE A 389 -10.12 0.39 11.41
C ILE A 389 -10.79 -0.71 10.56
N PHE A 390 -11.60 -0.36 9.57
CA PHE A 390 -12.34 -1.35 8.78
C PHE A 390 -11.44 -2.18 7.86
N GLY A 391 -10.43 -1.57 7.23
CA GLY A 391 -9.51 -2.28 6.34
C GLY A 391 -8.64 -3.31 7.07
N LEU A 392 -8.21 -3.00 8.30
CA LEU A 392 -7.32 -3.88 9.05
C LEU A 392 -8.04 -4.91 9.91
N THR A 393 -9.27 -4.63 10.37
CA THR A 393 -10.14 -5.68 10.94
C THR A 393 -10.53 -6.70 9.87
N LEU A 394 -10.86 -6.27 8.64
CA LEU A 394 -11.11 -7.15 7.50
C LEU A 394 -9.86 -7.94 7.10
N ALA A 395 -8.69 -7.31 7.07
CA ALA A 395 -7.42 -7.99 6.81
C ALA A 395 -7.10 -9.03 7.89
N SER A 396 -7.20 -8.66 9.18
CA SER A 396 -6.95 -9.57 10.31
C SER A 396 -7.86 -10.80 10.25
N TYR A 397 -9.16 -10.60 10.01
CA TYR A 397 -10.14 -11.67 9.79
C TYR A 397 -9.70 -12.67 8.70
N TRP A 398 -9.21 -12.17 7.57
CA TRP A 398 -8.69 -12.99 6.48
C TRP A 398 -7.32 -13.63 6.75
N GLY A 399 -6.49 -12.97 7.56
CA GLY A 399 -5.19 -13.45 8.04
C GLY A 399 -5.32 -14.66 8.96
N SER A 400 -6.35 -14.69 9.82
CA SER A 400 -6.77 -15.85 10.61
C SER A 400 -7.26 -17.06 9.78
N GLY A 401 -7.18 -16.99 8.44
CA GLY A 401 -7.51 -18.09 7.52
C GLY A 401 -8.98 -18.15 7.10
N MET A 402 -9.85 -17.34 7.71
CA MET A 402 -11.28 -17.29 7.40
C MET A 402 -11.54 -16.69 6.01
N ARG A 403 -12.65 -17.08 5.37
CA ARG A 403 -13.13 -16.54 4.09
C ARG A 403 -14.56 -16.01 4.26
N ILE A 404 -15.01 -15.14 3.35
CA ILE A 404 -16.37 -14.56 3.42
C ILE A 404 -17.46 -15.65 3.29
N ARG A 405 -17.22 -16.68 2.47
CA ARG A 405 -18.13 -17.84 2.32
C ARG A 405 -18.28 -18.70 3.58
N ASP A 406 -17.41 -18.51 4.58
CA ASP A 406 -17.41 -19.30 5.81
C ASP A 406 -18.29 -18.64 6.91
N LEU A 407 -18.74 -17.37 6.72
CA LEU A 407 -19.62 -16.67 7.67
C LEU A 407 -20.93 -17.43 7.96
N PRO A 408 -21.71 -17.86 6.94
CA PRO A 408 -23.02 -18.46 7.19
C PRO A 408 -22.95 -19.71 8.07
N LEU A 409 -21.89 -20.52 7.91
CA LEU A 409 -21.66 -21.75 8.67
C LEU A 409 -21.33 -21.52 10.16
N ARG A 410 -20.97 -20.30 10.56
CA ARG A 410 -20.77 -19.92 11.97
C ARG A 410 -21.97 -19.24 12.59
N PHE A 411 -22.68 -18.37 11.86
CA PHE A 411 -23.90 -17.73 12.35
C PHE A 411 -25.10 -18.68 12.34
N PHE A 412 -25.11 -19.63 11.42
CA PHE A 412 -26.05 -20.75 11.38
C PHE A 412 -25.23 -22.05 11.31
N PRO A 413 -24.76 -22.57 12.47
CA PRO A 413 -24.27 -23.93 12.53
C PRO A 413 -25.34 -24.87 11.98
N GLN A 414 -24.99 -25.75 11.05
CA GLN A 414 -25.92 -26.78 10.62
C GLN A 414 -26.18 -27.69 11.84
N ALA A 415 -27.41 -27.64 12.37
CA ALA A 415 -27.87 -28.65 13.31
C ALA A 415 -27.67 -30.02 12.65
N SER A 416 -26.87 -30.88 13.29
CA SER A 416 -26.40 -32.10 12.63
C SER A 416 -27.56 -33.05 12.36
N ALA A 417 -27.48 -33.76 11.23
CA ALA A 417 -28.50 -34.72 10.80
C ALA A 417 -28.38 -36.07 11.54
N ASP A 418 -27.98 -36.06 12.81
CA ASP A 418 -27.78 -37.25 13.66
C ASP A 418 -29.12 -37.74 14.24
N ALA A 419 -30.07 -38.02 13.35
CA ALA A 419 -31.43 -38.45 13.71
C ALA A 419 -32.06 -39.40 12.67
N ARG A 420 -31.38 -40.54 12.41
CA ARG A 420 -32.01 -41.85 12.10
C ARG A 420 -30.99 -42.99 12.00
N SER A 421 -30.77 -43.66 13.12
CA SER A 421 -30.63 -45.12 13.17
C SER A 421 -32.03 -45.73 13.26
#